data_AF-A0AAD6HJU6-F1
#
_entry.id   AF-A0AAD6HJU6-F1
#
_cell.length_a   1.000
_cell.length_b   1.000
_cell.length_c   1.000
_cell.angle_alpha   90.00
_cell.angle_beta   90.00
_cell.angle_gamma   90.00
#
_symmetry.space_group_name_H-M   'P 1'
#
loop_
_entity.id
_entity.type
_entity.pdbx_description
1 polymer ?
#
loop_
_entity_poly.entity_id
_entity_poly.type
_entity_poly.pdbx_seq_one_letter_code
_entity_poly.pdbx_strand_id
1 'polypeptide(L)'
;MLKPKYDIVVGVDFGTTASAIAYSRSVKGNPCKPTFIYQSTKATVSQKIPSVLAYIQDNPNLHKNEWGFRALAQHKLISWFKLFLDDNVGMDIDSWRAEAMGWACSQGIMSLPTGKTSIDTISDYLGALQVRVSDHLKRESAMTEKSLETCTIKFCFTVPGNWSTEARDNMLAAIRRAGFASRKFDEICLLTEADAVIVFALSEYGRSLLKAD
;
A
#
# COMPACT_ATOMS: atom_id res chain seq x y z
N MET A 1 -10.58 -2.26 -31.23
CA MET A 1 -10.15 -2.43 -29.82
C MET A 1 -10.13 -1.07 -29.16
N LEU A 2 -10.86 -0.88 -28.06
CA LEU A 2 -10.82 0.36 -27.28
C LEU A 2 -9.40 0.55 -26.72
N LYS A 3 -8.85 1.76 -26.88
CA LYS A 3 -7.55 2.09 -26.30
C LYS A 3 -7.70 2.07 -24.77
N PRO A 4 -6.78 1.44 -24.03
CA PRO A 4 -6.80 1.45 -22.57
C PRO A 4 -6.77 2.89 -22.05
N LYS A 5 -7.61 3.21 -21.06
CA LYS A 5 -7.64 4.56 -20.45
C LYS A 5 -6.33 4.91 -19.75
N TYR A 6 -5.67 3.92 -19.14
CA TYR A 6 -4.40 4.10 -18.43
C TYR A 6 -3.33 3.18 -18.98
N ASP A 7 -2.08 3.67 -19.02
CA ASP A 7 -0.93 2.88 -19.45
C ASP A 7 -0.53 1.86 -18.39
N ILE A 8 -0.63 2.22 -17.11
CA ILE A 8 -0.28 1.36 -15.97
C ILE A 8 -1.38 1.46 -14.92
N VAL A 9 -1.72 0.32 -14.31
CA VAL A 9 -2.55 0.26 -13.11
C VAL A 9 -1.70 -0.35 -11.99
N VAL A 10 -1.65 0.30 -10.84
CA VAL A 10 -0.96 -0.17 -9.64
C VAL A 10 -2.01 -0.47 -8.58
N GLY A 11 -2.06 -1.71 -8.11
CA GLY A 11 -2.84 -2.12 -6.95
C GLY A 11 -1.99 -2.09 -5.69
N VAL A 12 -2.46 -1.42 -4.65
CA VAL A 12 -1.81 -1.36 -3.34
C VAL A 12 -2.78 -1.86 -2.29
N ASP A 13 -2.42 -2.97 -1.66
CA ASP A 13 -3.07 -3.45 -0.45
C ASP A 13 -2.28 -2.96 0.75
N PHE A 14 -2.77 -1.94 1.44
CA PHE A 14 -2.20 -1.44 2.70
C PHE A 14 -2.93 -2.12 3.84
N GLY A 15 -2.47 -3.30 4.26
CA GLY A 15 -3.04 -4.04 5.38
C GLY A 15 -2.49 -3.56 6.73
N THR A 16 -3.20 -3.92 7.80
CA THR A 16 -2.83 -3.58 9.19
C THR A 16 -1.46 -4.14 9.58
N THR A 17 -1.16 -5.38 9.15
CA THR A 17 0.08 -6.09 9.51
C THR A 17 1.10 -6.08 8.37
N ALA A 18 0.63 -6.22 7.14
CA ALA A 18 1.49 -6.25 5.96
C ALA A 18 0.78 -5.61 4.78
N SER A 19 1.59 -5.12 3.85
CA SER A 19 1.17 -4.51 2.60
C SER A 19 1.69 -5.29 1.41
N ALA A 20 0.97 -5.23 0.29
CA ALA A 20 1.41 -5.82 -0.96
C ALA A 20 1.17 -4.82 -2.10
N ILE A 21 2.03 -4.87 -3.12
CA ILE A 21 1.88 -4.05 -4.31
C ILE A 21 1.95 -4.95 -5.54
N ALA A 22 1.00 -4.76 -6.44
CA ALA A 22 1.05 -5.33 -7.77
C ALA A 22 0.83 -4.23 -8.81
N TYR A 23 1.31 -4.43 -10.03
CA TYR A 23 1.01 -3.54 -11.12
C TYR A 23 0.77 -4.33 -12.41
N SER A 24 0.05 -3.72 -13.34
CA SER A 24 -0.05 -4.24 -14.70
C SER A 24 0.10 -3.10 -15.69
N ARG A 25 0.72 -3.38 -16.83
CA ARG A 25 0.90 -2.44 -17.93
C ARG A 25 0.02 -2.86 -19.08
N SER A 26 -0.63 -1.89 -19.72
CA SER A 26 -1.39 -2.18 -20.91
C SER A 26 -0.46 -2.41 -22.10
N VAL A 27 -0.51 -3.62 -22.65
CA VAL A 27 0.25 -4.02 -23.84
C VAL A 27 -0.76 -4.34 -24.93
N LYS A 28 -0.59 -3.74 -26.12
CA LYS A 28 -1.46 -4.02 -27.27
C LYS A 28 -1.55 -5.53 -27.51
N GLY A 29 -2.77 -6.06 -27.58
CA GLY A 29 -3.03 -7.46 -27.95
C GLY A 29 -2.76 -8.50 -26.87
N ASN A 30 -2.37 -8.11 -25.64
CA ASN A 30 -2.12 -9.07 -24.55
C ASN A 30 -2.97 -8.77 -23.31
N PRO A 31 -3.57 -9.80 -22.67
CA PRO A 31 -4.25 -9.62 -21.40
C PRO A 31 -3.25 -9.12 -20.35
N CYS A 32 -3.59 -8.02 -19.70
CA CYS A 32 -2.85 -7.45 -18.59
C CYS A 32 -2.76 -8.50 -17.47
N LYS A 33 -1.56 -9.07 -17.27
CA LYS A 33 -1.24 -9.92 -16.12
C LYS A 33 -0.66 -9.04 -15.01
N PRO A 34 -1.14 -9.16 -13.76
CA PRO A 34 -0.56 -8.44 -12.65
C PRO A 34 0.81 -9.03 -12.27
N THR A 35 1.78 -8.15 -12.01
CA THR A 35 3.12 -8.48 -11.52
C THR A 35 3.30 -7.89 -10.13
N PHE A 36 3.71 -8.72 -9.16
CA PHE A 36 4.00 -8.26 -7.80
C PHE A 36 5.32 -7.50 -7.73
N ILE A 37 5.32 -6.41 -6.97
CA ILE A 37 6.53 -5.66 -6.65
C ILE A 37 7.11 -6.23 -5.35
N TYR A 38 8.13 -7.08 -5.48
CA TYR A 38 8.79 -7.71 -4.33
C TYR A 38 9.71 -6.75 -3.59
N GLN A 39 9.63 -6.69 -2.27
CA GLN A 39 10.64 -6.01 -1.45
C GLN A 39 11.78 -6.99 -1.16
N SER A 40 13.01 -6.58 -1.47
CA SER A 40 14.21 -7.36 -1.23
C SER A 40 15.13 -6.65 -0.24
N THR A 41 15.58 -7.39 0.76
CA THR A 41 16.71 -7.06 1.64
C THR A 41 17.78 -8.13 1.48
N LYS A 42 18.96 -7.95 2.09
CA LYS A 42 20.02 -8.97 2.09
C LYS A 42 19.56 -10.33 2.66
N ALA A 43 18.52 -10.33 3.51
CA ALA A 43 18.05 -11.52 4.21
C ALA A 43 16.70 -12.05 3.70
N THR A 44 15.92 -11.27 2.94
CA THR A 44 14.52 -11.63 2.63
C THR A 44 14.07 -11.05 1.30
N VAL A 45 13.37 -11.86 0.50
CA VAL A 45 12.61 -11.42 -0.68
C VAL A 45 11.16 -11.79 -0.45
N SER A 46 10.25 -10.81 -0.44
CA SER A 46 8.84 -11.05 -0.13
C SER A 46 7.91 -10.14 -0.92
N GLN A 47 6.73 -10.66 -1.27
CA GLN A 47 5.60 -9.89 -1.81
C GLN A 47 4.86 -9.11 -0.72
N LYS A 48 4.93 -9.59 0.54
CA LYS A 48 4.31 -8.98 1.71
C LYS A 48 5.34 -8.17 2.47
N ILE A 49 5.10 -6.88 2.57
CA ILE A 49 5.95 -5.89 3.24
C ILE A 49 5.34 -5.59 4.60
N PRO A 50 6.06 -5.77 5.72
CA PRO A 50 5.52 -5.40 7.03
C PRO A 50 4.99 -3.96 7.08
N SER A 51 3.81 -3.75 7.66
CA SER A 51 3.17 -2.43 7.85
C SER A 51 3.66 -1.82 9.16
N VAL A 52 4.96 -1.55 9.21
CA VAL A 52 5.66 -1.03 10.41
C VAL A 52 6.56 0.13 10.05
N LEU A 53 6.73 1.03 11.01
CA LEU A 53 7.63 2.18 10.97
C LEU A 53 8.55 2.16 12.19
N ALA A 54 9.74 2.73 12.06
CA ALA A 54 10.64 3.04 13.15
C ALA A 54 11.15 4.48 12.97
N TYR A 55 10.79 5.36 13.90
CA TYR A 55 11.18 6.77 13.82
C TYR A 55 12.51 7.00 14.52
N ILE A 56 13.37 7.84 13.92
CA ILE A 56 14.68 8.20 14.50
C ILE A 56 14.57 8.83 15.89
N GLN A 57 13.53 9.63 16.13
CA GLN A 57 13.29 10.29 17.41
C GLN A 57 13.14 9.30 18.58
N ASP A 58 12.63 8.09 18.28
CA ASP A 58 12.36 7.02 19.23
C ASP A 58 13.46 5.94 19.20
N ASN A 59 14.42 6.07 18.29
CA ASN A 59 15.45 5.08 17.99
C ASN A 59 16.79 5.79 17.75
N PRO A 60 17.56 6.10 18.81
CA PRO A 60 18.79 6.90 18.72
C PRO A 60 19.87 6.32 17.79
N ASN A 61 19.83 5.01 17.53
CA ASN A 61 20.78 4.31 16.66
C ASN A 61 20.41 4.37 15.17
N LEU A 62 19.27 4.95 14.81
CA LEU A 62 18.88 5.14 13.41
C LEU A 62 19.45 6.44 12.84
N HIS A 63 19.79 6.43 11.55
CA HIS A 63 20.20 7.64 10.82
C HIS A 63 19.05 8.27 10.02
N LYS A 64 17.92 7.58 9.92
CA LYS A 64 16.68 8.01 9.26
C LYS A 64 15.52 7.15 9.75
N ASN A 65 14.29 7.58 9.48
CA ASN A 65 13.13 6.73 9.69
C ASN A 65 13.22 5.48 8.80
N GLU A 66 12.95 4.32 9.38
CA GLU A 66 12.93 3.04 8.68
C GLU A 66 11.51 2.48 8.61
N TRP A 67 11.27 1.59 7.65
CA TRP A 67 9.94 1.06 7.36
C TRP A 67 10.04 -0.38 6.82
N GLY A 68 8.94 -1.14 6.94
CA GLY A 68 8.86 -2.51 6.45
C GLY A 68 10.01 -3.37 6.97
N PHE A 69 10.67 -4.12 6.09
CA PHE A 69 11.79 -5.00 6.47
C PHE A 69 13.04 -4.28 7.02
N ARG A 70 13.13 -2.95 6.90
CA ARG A 70 14.24 -2.19 7.50
C ARG A 70 13.91 -1.70 8.92
N ALA A 71 12.64 -1.70 9.31
CA ALA A 71 12.24 -1.48 10.68
C ALA A 71 12.37 -2.81 11.44
N LEU A 72 13.57 -3.08 11.95
CA LEU A 72 13.96 -4.34 12.60
C LEU A 72 13.34 -4.50 13.99
N ALA A 73 13.25 -5.74 14.48
CA ALA A 73 12.68 -6.07 15.79
C ALA A 73 13.40 -5.46 17.00
N GLN A 74 14.63 -4.98 16.81
CA GLN A 74 15.41 -4.27 17.83
C GLN A 74 15.07 -2.77 17.94
N HIS A 75 14.30 -2.23 16.99
CA HIS A 75 13.84 -0.86 17.02
C HIS A 75 12.54 -0.75 17.82
N LYS A 76 12.29 0.41 18.40
CA LYS A 76 10.96 0.81 18.84
C LYS A 76 10.10 1.05 17.60
N LEU A 77 9.27 0.06 17.30
CA LEU A 77 8.37 0.05 16.15
C LEU A 77 7.09 0.84 16.43
N ILE A 78 6.41 1.21 15.35
CA ILE A 78 5.03 1.67 15.30
C ILE A 78 4.30 0.74 14.34
N SER A 79 3.19 0.15 14.78
CA SER A 79 2.44 -0.85 14.02
C SER A 79 0.92 -0.67 14.23
N TRP A 80 0.14 -1.26 13.32
CA TRP A 80 -1.34 -1.20 13.32
C TRP A 80 -1.91 0.21 13.23
N PHE A 81 -1.10 1.18 12.80
CA PHE A 81 -1.47 2.59 12.71
C PHE A 81 -2.59 2.88 11.69
N LYS A 82 -2.91 1.93 10.79
CA LYS A 82 -4.09 1.97 9.91
C LYS A 82 -5.41 2.00 10.70
N LEU A 83 -5.47 1.31 11.83
CA LEU A 83 -6.70 1.15 12.62
C LEU A 83 -7.14 2.44 13.33
N PHE A 84 -6.26 3.45 13.44
CA PHE A 84 -6.67 4.78 13.91
C PHE A 84 -7.64 5.49 12.97
N LEU A 85 -7.84 4.98 11.75
CA LEU A 85 -8.91 5.46 10.86
C LEU A 85 -10.24 4.74 11.08
N ASP A 86 -10.25 3.63 11.83
CA ASP A 86 -11.47 2.90 12.12
C ASP A 86 -12.18 3.52 13.33
N ASP A 87 -13.35 4.09 13.10
CA ASP A 87 -14.16 4.74 14.13
C ASP A 87 -14.45 3.79 15.31
N ASN A 88 -14.63 2.48 15.06
CA ASN A 88 -14.92 1.50 16.10
C ASN A 88 -13.70 1.26 17.00
N VAL A 89 -12.49 1.35 16.44
CA VAL A 89 -11.25 1.20 17.20
C VAL A 89 -10.96 2.46 18.00
N GLY A 90 -11.27 3.64 17.44
CA GLY A 90 -11.13 4.92 18.13
C GLY A 90 -11.95 5.02 19.42
N MET A 91 -13.07 4.30 19.54
CA MET A 91 -13.94 4.32 20.72
C MET A 91 -13.34 3.61 21.95
N ASP A 92 -12.44 2.64 21.78
CA ASP A 92 -11.84 1.89 22.89
C ASP A 92 -10.42 1.38 22.56
N ILE A 93 -9.54 2.33 22.24
CA ILE A 93 -8.17 2.02 21.82
C ILE A 93 -7.36 1.27 22.90
N ASP A 94 -7.67 1.50 24.18
CA ASP A 94 -6.95 0.89 25.30
C ASP A 94 -7.32 -0.59 25.45
N SER A 95 -8.59 -0.96 25.25
CA SER A 95 -9.00 -2.36 25.19
C SER A 95 -8.36 -3.10 24.01
N TRP A 96 -8.38 -2.49 22.81
CA TRP A 96 -7.71 -3.06 21.64
C TRP A 96 -6.20 -3.25 21.87
N ARG A 97 -5.54 -2.31 22.54
CA ARG A 97 -4.14 -2.44 22.94
C ARG A 97 -3.92 -3.59 23.92
N ALA A 98 -4.75 -3.68 24.96
CA ALA A 98 -4.66 -4.73 25.95
C ALA A 98 -4.84 -6.13 25.33
N GLU A 99 -5.79 -6.29 24.41
CA GLU A 99 -5.99 -7.52 23.65
C GLU A 99 -4.78 -7.83 22.76
N ALA A 100 -4.24 -6.81 22.08
CA ALA A 100 -3.12 -6.95 21.18
C ALA A 100 -1.78 -7.26 21.87
N MET A 101 -1.64 -6.96 23.18
CA MET A 101 -0.45 -7.33 23.96
C MET A 101 -0.21 -8.84 23.99
N GLY A 102 -1.25 -9.66 23.79
CA GLY A 102 -1.14 -11.11 23.66
C GLY A 102 -0.61 -11.60 22.31
N TRP A 103 -0.47 -10.71 21.32
CA TRP A 103 0.00 -11.08 19.97
C TRP A 103 1.52 -11.02 19.87
N ALA A 104 2.11 -12.00 19.18
CA ALA A 104 3.56 -12.13 18.99
C ALA A 104 4.24 -10.94 18.28
N CYS A 105 3.45 -9.97 17.76
CA CYS A 105 3.91 -8.76 17.08
C CYS A 105 3.58 -7.47 17.86
N SER A 106 3.41 -7.54 19.19
CA SER A 106 2.93 -6.44 20.06
C SER A 106 3.79 -5.18 20.13
N GLN A 107 4.96 -5.13 19.49
CA GLN A 107 5.81 -3.94 19.54
C GLN A 107 5.17 -2.77 18.80
N GLY A 108 4.89 -1.70 19.55
CA GLY A 108 4.40 -0.44 18.98
C GLY A 108 2.95 -0.45 18.51
N ILE A 109 2.17 -1.46 18.89
CA ILE A 109 0.78 -1.59 18.44
C ILE A 109 -0.04 -0.37 18.88
N MET A 110 -0.81 0.17 17.94
CA MET A 110 -1.78 1.23 18.18
C MET A 110 -1.16 2.42 18.94
N SER A 111 0.06 2.77 18.56
CA SER A 111 0.74 3.98 19.06
C SER A 111 0.94 4.96 17.92
N LEU A 112 0.86 6.25 18.24
CA LEU A 112 1.29 7.31 17.33
C LEU A 112 2.61 7.89 17.83
N PRO A 113 3.55 8.19 16.91
CA PRO A 113 4.76 8.93 17.26
C PRO A 113 4.40 10.33 17.76
N THR A 114 5.20 10.85 18.69
CA THR A 114 4.99 12.18 19.28
C THR A 114 4.86 13.25 18.20
N GLY A 115 3.79 14.05 18.28
CA GLY A 115 3.58 15.19 17.37
C GLY A 115 3.07 14.84 15.98
N LYS A 116 2.67 13.58 15.71
CA LYS A 116 2.10 13.16 14.43
C LYS A 116 0.68 12.62 14.59
N THR A 117 -0.16 12.90 13.61
CA THR A 117 -1.50 12.31 13.50
C THR A 117 -1.44 10.90 12.88
N SER A 118 -2.57 10.18 12.90
CA SER A 118 -2.73 8.92 12.16
C SER A 118 -2.51 9.12 10.65
N ILE A 119 -3.05 10.21 10.08
CA ILE A 119 -2.87 10.58 8.67
C ILE A 119 -1.39 10.81 8.36
N ASP A 120 -0.65 11.51 9.23
CA ASP A 120 0.80 11.73 9.03
C ASP A 120 1.58 10.42 9.06
N THR A 121 1.26 9.55 10.03
CA THR A 121 1.93 8.25 10.21
C THR A 121 1.66 7.33 9.02
N ILE A 122 0.41 7.25 8.56
CA ILE A 122 0.02 6.51 7.35
C ILE A 122 0.72 7.11 6.13
N SER A 123 0.74 8.44 5.99
CA SER A 123 1.39 9.12 4.88
C SER A 123 2.90 8.86 4.83
N ASP A 124 3.59 8.77 5.97
CA ASP A 124 5.03 8.45 6.01
C ASP A 124 5.29 7.04 5.45
N TYR A 125 4.50 6.06 5.89
CA TYR A 125 4.61 4.68 5.40
C TYR A 125 4.27 4.57 3.91
N LEU A 126 3.14 5.18 3.51
CA LEU A 126 2.72 5.21 2.11
C LEU A 126 3.72 5.97 1.23
N GLY A 127 4.37 7.02 1.73
CA GLY A 127 5.40 7.75 1.00
C GLY A 127 6.62 6.88 0.73
N ALA A 128 7.01 6.06 1.69
CA ALA A 128 8.08 5.09 1.50
C ALA A 128 7.70 4.00 0.47
N LEU A 129 6.45 3.54 0.48
CA LEU A 129 5.91 2.67 -0.56
C LEU A 129 5.88 3.36 -1.93
N GLN A 130 5.49 4.63 -2.00
CA GLN A 130 5.43 5.41 -3.24
C GLN A 130 6.80 5.49 -3.91
N VAL A 131 7.85 5.77 -3.13
CA VAL A 131 9.24 5.78 -3.62
C VAL A 131 9.61 4.41 -4.17
N ARG A 132 9.27 3.34 -3.44
CA ARG A 132 9.53 1.96 -3.87
C ARG A 132 8.81 1.61 -5.18
N VAL A 133 7.56 2.04 -5.35
CA VAL A 133 6.79 1.85 -6.58
C VAL A 133 7.41 2.63 -7.73
N SER A 134 7.70 3.92 -7.51
CA SER A 134 8.31 4.79 -8.51
C SER A 134 9.65 4.26 -9.00
N ASP A 135 10.52 3.81 -8.09
CA ASP A 135 11.81 3.22 -8.43
C ASP A 135 11.67 1.92 -9.22
N HIS A 136 10.66 1.10 -8.88
CA HIS A 136 10.36 -0.11 -9.66
C HIS A 136 9.97 0.24 -11.08
N LEU A 137 8.94 1.10 -11.22
CA LEU A 137 8.37 1.44 -12.51
C LEU A 137 9.40 2.15 -13.40
N LYS A 138 10.28 2.97 -12.83
CA LYS A 138 11.40 3.58 -13.55
C LYS A 138 12.35 2.52 -14.12
N ARG A 139 12.80 1.56 -13.29
CA ARG A 139 13.67 0.46 -13.75
C ARG A 139 13.00 -0.38 -14.84
N GLU A 140 11.73 -0.73 -14.66
CA GLU A 140 10.97 -1.48 -15.67
C GLU A 140 10.73 -0.68 -16.94
N SER A 141 10.53 0.64 -16.83
CA SER A 141 10.32 1.51 -18.01
C SER A 141 11.59 1.74 -18.82
N ALA A 142 12.78 1.68 -18.20
CA ALA A 142 14.05 1.79 -18.90
C ALA A 142 14.27 0.65 -19.93
N MET A 143 13.53 -0.45 -19.78
CA MET A 143 13.53 -1.58 -20.70
C MET A 143 12.44 -1.47 -21.78
N THR A 144 11.75 -0.33 -21.89
CA THR A 144 10.63 -0.14 -22.83
C THR A 144 10.75 1.14 -23.65
N GLU A 145 10.12 1.17 -24.83
CA GLU A 145 10.16 2.31 -25.76
C GLU A 145 9.46 3.58 -25.21
N LYS A 146 8.52 3.43 -24.27
CA LYS A 146 7.75 4.55 -23.72
C LYS A 146 8.29 4.99 -22.36
N SER A 147 8.73 6.25 -22.26
CA SER A 147 9.15 6.85 -21.00
C SER A 147 8.01 6.89 -19.98
N LEU A 148 8.30 6.55 -18.73
CA LEU A 148 7.35 6.59 -17.61
C LEU A 148 6.68 7.95 -17.42
N GLU A 149 7.39 9.04 -17.78
CA GLU A 149 6.89 10.42 -17.69
C GLU A 149 5.67 10.68 -18.58
N THR A 150 5.56 9.93 -19.69
CA THR A 150 4.44 10.02 -20.64
C THR A 150 3.34 9.00 -20.36
N CYS A 151 3.54 8.12 -19.36
CA CYS A 151 2.58 7.10 -18.98
C CYS A 151 1.59 7.63 -17.93
N THR A 152 0.31 7.40 -18.19
CA THR A 152 -0.79 7.60 -17.25
C THR A 152 -0.87 6.43 -16.27
N ILE A 153 -0.91 6.70 -14.97
CA ILE A 153 -0.96 5.67 -13.93
C ILE A 153 -2.24 5.81 -13.10
N LYS A 154 -2.99 4.71 -12.96
CA LYS A 154 -4.05 4.61 -11.96
C LYS A 154 -3.55 3.85 -10.75
N PHE A 155 -3.57 4.48 -9.59
CA PHE A 155 -3.29 3.84 -8.30
C PHE A 155 -4.60 3.44 -7.64
N CYS A 156 -4.78 2.15 -7.37
CA CYS A 156 -5.95 1.61 -6.72
C CYS A 156 -5.58 1.01 -5.37
N PHE A 157 -6.18 1.55 -4.31
CA PHE A 157 -5.95 1.11 -2.93
C PHE A 157 -7.17 0.32 -2.43
N THR A 158 -6.92 -0.75 -1.69
CA THR A 158 -7.96 -1.47 -0.96
C THR A 158 -8.17 -0.89 0.43
N VAL A 159 -9.42 -0.80 0.85
CA VAL A 159 -9.85 -0.38 2.19
C VAL A 159 -10.89 -1.36 2.74
N PRO A 160 -11.05 -1.45 4.08
CA PRO A 160 -12.12 -2.25 4.68
C PRO A 160 -13.52 -1.81 4.20
N GLY A 161 -14.42 -2.77 4.02
CA GLY A 161 -15.77 -2.50 3.51
C GLY A 161 -16.68 -1.79 4.52
N ASN A 162 -16.41 -1.95 5.81
CA ASN A 162 -17.17 -1.35 6.92
C ASN A 162 -16.67 0.05 7.33
N TRP A 163 -15.63 0.57 6.67
CA TRP A 163 -15.12 1.92 6.97
C TRP A 163 -16.12 3.01 6.59
N SER A 164 -16.26 3.99 7.47
CA SER A 164 -17.06 5.19 7.25
C SER A 164 -16.51 6.02 6.07
N THR A 165 -17.32 6.96 5.58
CA THR A 165 -16.87 7.93 4.57
C THR A 165 -15.67 8.73 5.08
N GLU A 166 -15.67 9.13 6.36
CA GLU A 166 -14.57 9.88 6.97
C GLU A 166 -13.26 9.06 7.00
N ALA A 167 -13.33 7.78 7.39
CA ALA A 167 -12.17 6.88 7.36
C ALA A 167 -11.56 6.76 5.94
N ARG A 168 -12.42 6.65 4.92
CA ARG A 168 -12.01 6.58 3.51
C ARG A 168 -11.40 7.89 3.02
N ASP A 169 -11.97 9.04 3.42
CA ASP A 169 -11.46 10.36 3.07
C ASP A 169 -10.11 10.65 3.75
N ASN A 170 -9.94 10.25 5.01
CA ASN A 170 -8.67 10.35 5.72
C ASN A 170 -7.59 9.46 5.10
N MET A 171 -7.94 8.26 4.64
CA MET A 171 -7.04 7.41 3.85
C MET A 171 -6.66 8.08 2.52
N LEU A 172 -7.63 8.63 1.80
CA LEU A 172 -7.37 9.35 0.54
C LEU A 172 -6.43 10.56 0.76
N ALA A 173 -6.63 11.30 1.86
CA ALA A 173 -5.76 12.40 2.24
C ALA A 173 -4.33 11.93 2.51
N ALA A 174 -4.16 10.82 3.24
CA ALA A 174 -2.85 10.22 3.50
C ALA A 174 -2.16 9.74 2.20
N ILE A 175 -2.90 9.09 1.29
CA ILE A 175 -2.39 8.65 -0.01
C ILE A 175 -1.90 9.84 -0.85
N ARG A 176 -2.67 10.93 -0.91
CA ARG A 176 -2.26 12.15 -1.62
C ARG A 176 -1.05 12.80 -0.99
N ARG A 177 -1.00 12.89 0.34
CA ARG A 177 0.13 13.45 1.09
C ARG A 177 1.41 12.63 0.89
N ALA A 178 1.29 11.32 0.71
CA ALA A 178 2.38 10.41 0.37
C ALA A 178 2.92 10.59 -1.08
N GLY A 179 2.30 11.44 -1.90
CA GLY A 179 2.76 11.77 -3.25
C GLY A 179 2.27 10.82 -4.36
N PHE A 180 1.31 9.96 -4.06
CA PHE A 180 0.61 9.17 -5.09
C PHE A 180 -0.23 10.08 -5.98
N ALA A 181 -0.26 9.76 -7.28
CA ALA A 181 -0.96 10.55 -8.30
C ALA A 181 -0.66 12.06 -8.27
N SER A 182 0.58 12.44 -7.96
CA SER A 182 1.04 13.83 -8.01
C SER A 182 1.16 14.39 -9.45
N ARG A 183 1.08 13.53 -10.47
CA ARG A 183 1.18 13.91 -11.88
C ARG A 183 -0.22 14.17 -12.47
N LYS A 184 -0.30 15.13 -13.40
CA LYS A 184 -1.56 15.68 -13.95
C LYS A 184 -2.60 14.65 -14.42
N PHE A 185 -2.16 13.50 -14.94
CA PHE A 185 -3.04 12.48 -15.52
C PHE A 185 -3.06 11.18 -14.73
N ASP A 186 -2.43 11.17 -13.56
CA ASP A 186 -2.54 10.03 -12.66
C ASP A 186 -3.82 10.17 -11.83
N GLU A 187 -4.42 9.03 -11.50
CA GLU A 187 -5.66 8.99 -10.71
C GLU A 187 -5.50 8.04 -9.52
N ILE A 188 -6.19 8.35 -8.42
CA ILE A 188 -6.35 7.46 -7.26
C ILE A 188 -7.76 6.88 -7.27
N CYS A 189 -7.87 5.60 -6.94
CA CYS A 189 -9.12 4.88 -6.77
C CYS A 189 -9.10 4.14 -5.43
N LEU A 190 -10.21 4.19 -4.68
CA LEU A 190 -10.39 3.37 -3.48
C LEU A 190 -11.41 2.27 -3.79
N LEU A 191 -11.05 1.02 -3.51
CA LEU A 191 -11.90 -0.15 -3.65
C LEU A 191 -12.02 -0.82 -2.30
N THR A 192 -13.13 -1.52 -2.04
CA THR A 192 -13.14 -2.40 -0.87
C THR A 192 -12.27 -3.62 -1.12
N GLU A 193 -11.73 -4.22 -0.06
CA GLU A 193 -10.99 -5.49 -0.14
C GLU A 193 -11.86 -6.59 -0.80
N ALA A 194 -13.15 -6.66 -0.45
CA ALA A 194 -14.10 -7.61 -1.05
C ALA A 194 -14.34 -7.35 -2.54
N ASP A 195 -14.54 -6.09 -2.96
CA ASP A 195 -14.70 -5.74 -4.38
C ASP A 195 -13.46 -6.09 -5.19
N ALA A 196 -12.27 -5.82 -4.64
CA ALA A 196 -11.01 -6.13 -5.30
C ALA A 196 -10.86 -7.65 -5.54
N VAL A 197 -11.26 -8.48 -4.57
CA VAL A 197 -11.28 -9.95 -4.71
C VAL A 197 -12.25 -10.38 -5.81
N ILE A 198 -13.48 -9.85 -5.84
CA ILE A 198 -14.47 -10.19 -6.86
C ILE A 198 -13.98 -9.79 -8.25
N VAL A 199 -13.45 -8.57 -8.40
CA VAL A 199 -12.89 -8.08 -9.67
C VAL A 199 -11.73 -8.97 -10.13
N PHE A 200 -10.84 -9.36 -9.22
CA PHE A 200 -9.75 -10.28 -9.53
C PHE A 200 -10.27 -11.64 -10.00
N ALA A 201 -11.19 -12.25 -9.25
CA ALA A 201 -11.78 -13.55 -9.57
C ALA A 201 -12.48 -13.53 -10.95
N LEU A 202 -13.32 -12.52 -11.21
CA LEU A 202 -13.97 -12.37 -12.51
C LEU A 202 -12.96 -12.13 -13.65
N SER A 203 -11.85 -11.43 -13.37
CA SER A 203 -10.81 -11.20 -14.38
C SER A 203 -9.99 -12.45 -14.71
N GLU A 204 -9.79 -13.36 -13.75
CA GLU A 204 -9.06 -14.61 -13.96
C GLU A 204 -9.98 -15.70 -14.54
N TYR A 205 -11.14 -15.93 -13.93
CA TYR A 205 -12.06 -17.02 -14.29
C TYR A 205 -13.02 -16.64 -15.43
N GLY A 206 -13.40 -15.37 -15.56
CA GLY A 206 -14.15 -14.90 -16.74
C GLY A 206 -13.34 -15.07 -18.03
N ARG A 207 -12.00 -14.98 -17.95
CA ARG A 207 -11.09 -15.27 -19.08
C ARG A 207 -11.00 -16.75 -19.40
N SER A 208 -11.14 -17.66 -18.44
CA SER A 208 -11.16 -19.11 -18.71
C SER A 208 -12.45 -19.57 -19.36
N LEU A 209 -13.59 -18.95 -19.02
CA LEU A 209 -14.88 -19.25 -19.63
C LEU A 209 -14.95 -18.83 -21.12
N LEU A 210 -14.26 -17.75 -21.51
CA LEU A 210 -14.18 -17.28 -22.91
C LEU A 210 -13.16 -18.04 -23.78
N LYS A 211 -12.39 -18.97 -23.20
CA LYS A 211 -11.42 -19.81 -23.91
C LYS A 211 -11.86 -21.26 -24.03
N ALA A 212 -13.03 -21.59 -23.49
CA ALA A 212 -13.66 -22.89 -23.63
C ALA A 212 -14.73 -22.80 -24.72
N ASP A 213 -14.28 -22.67 -25.98
CA ASP A 213 -15.02 -22.92 -27.22
C ASP A 213 -14.00 -23.07 -28.37
#